data_AF-A0A7J5YKM5-F1
#
_entry.id   AF-A0A7J5YKM5-F1
#
_cell.length_a   1.000
_cell.length_b   1.000
_cell.length_c   1.000
_cell.angle_alpha   90.00
_cell.angle_beta   90.00
_cell.angle_gamma   90.00
#
_symmetry.space_group_name_H-M   'P 1'
#
loop_
_entity.id
_entity.type
_entity.pdbx_description
1 polymer ?
#
loop_
_entity_poly.entity_id
_entity_poly.type
_entity_poly.pdbx_seq_one_letter_code
_entity_poly.pdbx_strand_id
1 'polypeptide(L)'
;MASLHPPGQDIQSTFRLTCCAIWPPYIRMQALDCQTGQDIQPKRDLTRFVKWPRYIRLQRQRSILYKRLKVPPAINQFTQALDRQTATQLFKLAHKYRPETKQEKKQRLLARAEQKAAGKGDTPTKRPPVLRAGVNTVTSGGEQEGPARHVDPIERWNR
;
A
#
# COMPACT_ATOMS: atom_id res chain seq x y z
N MET A 1 -79.48 25.44 -8.22
CA MET A 1 -79.57 23.97 -8.22
C MET A 1 -78.20 23.41 -8.56
N ALA A 2 -77.48 22.90 -7.56
CA ALA A 2 -76.17 22.29 -7.70
C ALA A 2 -76.31 20.88 -8.29
N SER A 3 -75.56 20.56 -9.35
CA SER A 3 -75.40 19.21 -9.87
C SER A 3 -73.94 18.79 -9.79
N LEU A 4 -73.69 18.03 -8.72
CA LEU A 4 -72.67 17.01 -8.46
C LEU A 4 -71.66 16.71 -9.59
N HIS A 5 -70.38 16.98 -9.32
CA HIS A 5 -69.24 16.26 -9.90
C HIS A 5 -68.84 15.12 -8.94
N PRO A 6 -68.63 13.87 -9.40
CA PRO A 6 -68.16 12.80 -8.53
C PRO A 6 -66.65 12.93 -8.22
N PRO A 7 -66.23 12.55 -7.00
CA PRO A 7 -64.88 12.75 -6.48
C PRO A 7 -63.89 11.63 -6.84
N GLY A 8 -62.61 12.03 -6.94
CA GLY A 8 -61.40 11.33 -6.47
C GLY A 8 -61.29 9.81 -6.71
N GLN A 9 -60.49 9.43 -7.70
CA GLN A 9 -59.86 8.10 -7.72
C GLN A 9 -58.42 8.22 -7.21
N ASP A 10 -58.15 7.53 -6.09
CA ASP A 10 -56.88 7.50 -5.39
C ASP A 10 -55.76 6.85 -6.21
N ILE A 11 -54.73 7.64 -6.53
CA ILE A 11 -53.54 7.23 -7.30
C ILE A 11 -52.65 6.24 -6.51
N GLN A 12 -52.90 6.02 -5.22
CA GLN A 12 -52.13 5.08 -4.38
C GLN A 12 -52.65 3.63 -4.39
N SER A 13 -53.84 3.37 -4.93
CA SER A 13 -54.41 2.01 -5.03
C SER A 13 -53.85 1.23 -6.24
N THR A 14 -53.52 1.92 -7.33
CA THR A 14 -53.06 1.31 -8.59
C THR A 14 -51.60 0.85 -8.57
N PHE A 15 -50.80 1.28 -7.59
CA PHE A 15 -49.38 0.91 -7.50
C PHE A 15 -49.10 -0.41 -6.76
N ARG A 16 -50.07 -0.94 -5.99
CA ARG A 16 -49.90 -2.24 -5.30
C ARG A 16 -50.34 -3.46 -6.10
N LEU A 17 -51.00 -3.28 -7.25
CA LEU A 17 -51.54 -4.38 -8.06
C LEU A 17 -50.78 -4.64 -9.37
N THR A 18 -49.84 -3.78 -9.77
CA THR A 18 -49.06 -3.95 -11.01
C THR A 18 -47.73 -4.69 -10.83
N CYS A 19 -47.27 -4.94 -9.60
CA CYS A 19 -46.04 -5.70 -9.36
C CYS A 19 -46.24 -7.24 -9.28
N CYS A 20 -47.47 -7.74 -9.15
CA CYS A 20 -47.73 -9.19 -9.07
C CYS A 20 -47.91 -9.89 -10.44
N ALA A 21 -47.91 -9.15 -11.56
CA ALA A 21 -48.31 -9.69 -12.86
C ALA A 21 -47.21 -9.63 -13.94
N ILE A 22 -45.94 -9.84 -13.57
CA ILE A 22 -44.83 -9.94 -14.53
C ILE A 22 -44.06 -11.26 -14.33
N TRP A 23 -44.77 -12.38 -14.14
CA TRP A 23 -44.17 -13.71 -14.23
C TRP A 23 -45.07 -14.64 -15.06
N PRO A 24 -44.55 -15.29 -16.12
CA PRO A 24 -45.34 -16.23 -16.94
C PRO A 24 -45.87 -17.40 -16.09
N PRO A 25 -47.13 -17.82 -16.26
CA PRO A 25 -47.77 -18.88 -15.45
C PRO A 25 -47.16 -20.29 -15.65
N TYR A 26 -46.17 -20.44 -16.55
CA TYR A 26 -45.54 -21.73 -16.86
C TYR A 26 -44.24 -22.00 -16.10
N ILE A 27 -43.63 -21.01 -15.44
CA ILE A 27 -42.35 -21.21 -14.75
C ILE A 27 -42.60 -21.58 -13.27
N ARG A 28 -42.40 -22.85 -12.93
CA ARG A 28 -42.47 -23.35 -11.55
C ARG A 28 -41.13 -23.11 -10.84
N MET A 29 -41.12 -22.33 -9.76
CA MET A 29 -39.96 -22.28 -8.86
C MET A 29 -39.87 -23.59 -8.08
N GLN A 30 -38.79 -24.33 -8.25
CA GLN A 30 -38.49 -25.52 -7.46
C GLN A 30 -37.33 -25.17 -6.52
N ALA A 31 -37.54 -25.35 -5.22
CA ALA A 31 -36.46 -25.23 -4.24
C ALA A 31 -35.63 -26.52 -4.30
N LEU A 32 -34.29 -26.40 -4.36
CA LEU A 32 -33.40 -27.54 -4.20
C LEU A 32 -33.07 -27.74 -2.72
N ASP A 33 -33.24 -28.97 -2.23
CA ASP A 33 -32.99 -29.31 -0.84
C ASP A 33 -31.49 -29.55 -0.63
N CYS A 34 -30.78 -28.51 -0.21
CA CYS A 34 -29.34 -28.53 0.02
C CYS A 34 -28.91 -29.25 1.32
N GLN A 35 -29.85 -29.94 1.99
CA GLN A 35 -29.57 -30.70 3.20
C GLN A 35 -28.78 -31.97 2.88
N THR A 36 -27.99 -32.44 3.84
CA THR A 36 -27.12 -33.60 3.67
C THR A 36 -27.92 -34.83 3.22
N GLY A 37 -27.59 -35.38 2.06
CA GLY A 37 -28.18 -36.64 1.55
C GLY A 37 -29.44 -36.49 0.69
N GLN A 38 -29.88 -35.27 0.38
CA GLN A 38 -31.00 -35.00 -0.54
C GLN A 38 -30.49 -34.65 -1.94
N ASP A 39 -30.34 -33.37 -2.26
CA ASP A 39 -29.89 -32.91 -3.59
C ASP A 39 -28.37 -32.63 -3.67
N ILE A 40 -27.86 -32.47 -4.91
CA ILE A 40 -26.46 -32.09 -5.16
C ILE A 40 -26.18 -30.71 -4.55
N GLN A 41 -25.15 -30.64 -3.70
CA GLN A 41 -24.73 -29.38 -3.09
C GLN A 41 -24.35 -28.34 -4.16
N PRO A 42 -24.75 -27.08 -3.99
CA PRO A 42 -24.35 -26.00 -4.89
C PRO A 42 -22.84 -25.77 -4.83
N LYS A 43 -22.28 -25.22 -5.91
CA LYS A 43 -20.88 -24.80 -5.95
C LYS A 43 -20.67 -23.67 -4.93
N ARG A 44 -19.91 -23.95 -3.86
CA ARG A 44 -19.51 -22.99 -2.82
C ARG A 44 -18.07 -22.55 -2.97
N ASP A 45 -17.69 -21.47 -2.30
CA ASP A 45 -16.29 -21.06 -2.23
C ASP A 45 -15.46 -22.13 -1.48
N LEU A 46 -14.47 -22.69 -2.19
CA LEU A 46 -13.56 -23.71 -1.66
C LEU A 46 -12.17 -23.16 -1.33
N THR A 47 -11.93 -21.84 -1.44
CA THR A 47 -10.61 -21.21 -1.24
C THR A 47 -9.86 -21.67 0.02
N ARG A 48 -10.58 -21.94 1.11
CA ARG A 48 -10.01 -22.47 2.37
C ARG A 48 -9.60 -23.95 2.30
N PHE A 49 -10.31 -24.76 1.53
CA PHE A 49 -10.12 -26.21 1.41
C PHE A 49 -9.29 -26.62 0.18
N VAL A 50 -8.99 -25.67 -0.72
CA VAL A 50 -8.09 -25.92 -1.84
C VAL A 50 -6.75 -26.42 -1.34
N LYS A 51 -6.26 -27.50 -1.94
CA LYS A 51 -4.89 -27.97 -1.76
C LYS A 51 -3.93 -26.98 -2.42
N TRP A 52 -3.48 -25.99 -1.66
CA TRP A 52 -2.59 -24.94 -2.15
C TRP A 52 -1.21 -25.49 -2.59
N PRO A 53 -0.61 -24.94 -3.67
CA PRO A 53 0.76 -25.21 -4.08
C PRO A 53 1.77 -25.13 -2.93
N ARG A 54 2.85 -25.93 -3.00
CA ARG A 54 3.81 -26.09 -1.89
C ARG A 54 4.39 -24.76 -1.40
N TYR A 55 4.79 -23.86 -2.30
CA TYR A 55 5.41 -22.59 -1.95
C TYR A 55 4.47 -21.65 -1.16
N ILE A 56 3.17 -21.63 -1.51
CA ILE A 56 2.16 -20.84 -0.79
C ILE A 56 1.97 -21.37 0.63
N ARG A 57 1.90 -22.70 0.78
CA ARG A 57 1.78 -23.33 2.10
C ARG A 57 2.96 -22.99 2.99
N LEU A 58 4.18 -23.13 2.47
CA LEU A 58 5.40 -22.81 3.22
C LEU A 58 5.47 -21.32 3.62
N GLN A 59 5.11 -20.40 2.73
CA GLN A 59 5.06 -18.96 3.03
C GLN A 59 4.04 -18.65 4.14
N ARG A 60 2.83 -19.22 4.06
CA ARG A 60 1.79 -19.04 5.09
C ARG A 60 2.20 -19.64 6.43
N GLN A 61 2.74 -20.86 6.44
CA GLN A 61 3.25 -21.51 7.64
C GLN A 61 4.38 -20.70 8.29
N ARG A 62 5.32 -20.17 7.49
CA ARG A 62 6.39 -19.29 7.97
C ARG A 62 5.84 -18.03 8.64
N SER A 63 4.82 -17.39 8.06
CA SER A 63 4.16 -16.22 8.67
C SER A 63 3.47 -16.56 10.00
N ILE A 64 2.80 -17.71 10.07
CA ILE A 64 2.19 -18.20 11.31
C ILE A 64 3.26 -18.45 12.37
N LEU A 65 4.38 -19.06 12.00
CA LEU A 65 5.46 -19.38 12.92
C LEU A 65 6.07 -18.12 13.56
N TYR A 66 6.33 -17.06 12.78
CA TYR A 66 6.80 -15.77 13.31
C TYR A 66 5.84 -15.14 14.33
N LYS A 67 4.53 -15.38 14.22
CA LYS A 67 3.53 -14.89 15.18
C LYS A 67 3.42 -15.73 16.44
N ARG A 68 3.73 -17.03 16.35
CA ARG A 68 3.56 -17.99 17.46
C ARG A 68 4.82 -18.11 18.32
N LEU A 69 5.99 -18.01 17.70
CA LEU A 69 7.26 -18.08 18.43
C LEU A 69 7.58 -16.75 19.11
N LYS A 70 8.32 -16.82 20.21
CA LYS A 70 8.90 -15.65 20.87
C LYS A 70 10.07 -15.13 20.02
N VAL A 71 9.85 -14.03 19.30
CA VAL A 71 10.87 -13.38 18.46
C VAL A 71 11.72 -12.43 19.32
N PRO A 72 13.07 -12.49 19.24
CA PRO A 72 13.94 -11.57 19.98
C PRO A 72 13.66 -10.09 19.66
N PRO A 73 13.82 -9.17 20.64
CA PRO A 73 13.46 -7.75 20.47
C PRO A 73 14.23 -7.06 19.33
N ALA A 74 15.49 -7.46 19.09
CA ALA A 74 16.32 -6.94 18.00
C ALA A 74 15.72 -7.22 16.60
N ILE A 75 14.90 -8.26 16.47
CA ILE A 75 14.18 -8.58 15.23
C ILE A 75 12.77 -7.96 15.27
N ASN A 76 12.13 -7.98 16.44
CA ASN A 76 10.77 -7.49 16.61
C ASN A 76 10.64 -5.98 16.38
N GLN A 77 11.69 -5.19 16.60
CA GLN A 77 11.69 -3.75 16.34
C GLN A 77 11.30 -3.40 14.89
N PHE A 78 11.59 -4.27 13.92
CA PHE A 78 11.24 -4.04 12.52
C PHE A 78 9.75 -4.25 12.20
N THR A 79 8.99 -4.83 13.13
CA THR A 79 7.52 -4.94 12.98
C THR A 79 6.81 -3.64 13.38
N GLN A 80 7.46 -2.82 14.21
CA GLN A 80 6.96 -1.51 14.63
C GLN A 80 7.38 -0.47 13.59
N ALA A 81 6.49 -0.25 12.61
CA ALA A 81 6.72 0.71 11.53
C ALA A 81 6.19 2.11 11.88
N LEU A 82 6.71 3.10 11.16
CA LEU A 82 6.21 4.48 11.21
C LEU A 82 4.75 4.56 10.72
N ASP A 83 3.97 5.49 11.27
CA ASP A 83 2.58 5.70 10.88
C ASP A 83 2.47 6.20 9.43
N ARG A 84 1.30 5.99 8.82
CA ARG A 84 1.05 6.30 7.41
C ARG A 84 1.19 7.79 7.08
N GLN A 85 0.82 8.68 8.01
CA GLN A 85 0.83 10.12 7.74
C GLN A 85 2.26 10.62 7.69
N THR A 86 3.06 10.29 8.70
CA THR A 86 4.48 10.65 8.75
C THR A 86 5.26 9.99 7.62
N ALA A 87 4.99 8.73 7.28
CA ALA A 87 5.61 8.06 6.13
C ALA A 87 5.38 8.82 4.82
N THR A 88 4.17 9.31 4.59
CA THR A 88 3.84 10.10 3.39
C THR A 88 4.62 11.42 3.35
N GLN A 89 4.77 12.10 4.48
CA GLN A 89 5.54 13.33 4.58
C GLN A 89 7.04 13.07 4.34
N LEU A 90 7.59 12.01 4.92
CA LEU A 90 8.98 11.61 4.70
C LEU A 90 9.24 11.28 3.23
N PHE A 91 8.38 10.51 2.57
CA PHE A 91 8.57 10.20 1.15
C PHE A 91 8.43 11.43 0.24
N LYS A 92 7.58 12.42 0.59
CA LYS A 92 7.53 13.71 -0.11
C LYS A 92 8.84 14.49 0.01
N LEU A 93 9.42 14.51 1.20
CA LEU A 93 10.72 15.14 1.42
C LEU A 93 11.82 14.38 0.66
N ALA A 94 11.82 13.06 0.75
CA ALA A 94 12.79 12.22 0.07
C ALA A 94 12.74 12.38 -1.45
N HIS A 95 11.54 12.60 -2.01
CA HIS A 95 11.36 12.86 -3.44
C HIS A 95 12.12 14.10 -3.93
N LYS A 96 12.25 15.15 -3.09
CA LYS A 96 12.99 16.38 -3.44
C LYS A 96 14.49 16.16 -3.53
N TYR A 97 15.03 15.23 -2.76
CA TYR A 97 16.47 14.94 -2.66
C TYR A 97 16.87 13.65 -3.39
N ARG A 98 16.09 13.24 -4.40
CA ARG A 98 16.42 12.04 -5.18
C ARG A 98 17.74 12.22 -5.94
N PRO A 99 18.57 11.17 -6.02
CA PRO A 99 19.77 11.21 -6.85
C PRO A 99 19.41 11.26 -8.34
N GLU A 100 20.32 11.83 -9.12
CA GLU A 100 20.18 11.97 -10.57
C GLU A 100 19.93 10.64 -11.29
N THR A 101 19.07 10.66 -12.31
CA THR A 101 18.91 9.52 -13.20
C THR A 101 20.12 9.36 -14.12
N LYS A 102 20.30 8.17 -14.72
CA LYS A 102 21.37 7.94 -15.70
C LYS A 102 21.29 8.90 -16.90
N GLN A 103 20.09 9.34 -17.27
CA GLN A 103 19.87 10.26 -18.39
C GLN A 103 20.26 11.70 -18.01
N GLU A 104 19.80 12.19 -16.86
CA GLU A 104 20.20 13.50 -16.31
C GLU A 104 21.71 13.59 -16.10
N LYS A 105 22.32 12.51 -15.61
CA LYS A 105 23.77 12.42 -15.46
C LYS A 105 24.49 12.59 -16.80
N LYS A 106 24.00 11.93 -17.87
CA LYS A 106 24.56 12.08 -19.22
C LYS A 106 24.41 13.52 -19.72
N GLN A 107 23.23 14.11 -19.60
CA GLN A 107 22.97 15.50 -20.01
C GLN A 107 23.87 16.48 -19.26
N ARG A 108 24.06 16.30 -17.94
CA ARG A 108 24.99 17.12 -17.15
C ARG A 108 26.43 16.99 -17.64
N LEU A 109 26.87 15.77 -17.95
CA LEU A 109 28.23 15.53 -18.45
C LEU A 109 28.44 16.14 -19.84
N LEU A 110 27.45 16.05 -20.73
CA LEU A 110 27.47 16.69 -22.05
C LEU A 110 27.55 18.21 -21.91
N ALA A 111 26.66 18.82 -21.12
CA ALA A 111 26.66 20.26 -20.87
C ALA A 111 27.99 20.75 -20.28
N ARG A 112 28.61 19.96 -19.38
CA ARG A 112 29.94 20.29 -18.83
C ARG A 112 31.04 20.18 -19.90
N ALA A 113 30.98 19.18 -20.76
CA ALA A 113 31.93 19.02 -21.86
C ALA A 113 31.84 20.18 -22.86
N GLU A 114 30.63 20.61 -23.20
CA GLU A 114 30.37 21.79 -24.06
C GLU A 114 30.91 23.08 -23.43
N GLN A 115 30.65 23.30 -22.14
CA GLN A 115 31.18 24.47 -21.42
C GLN A 115 32.71 24.50 -21.38
N LYS A 116 33.33 23.34 -21.23
CA LYS A 116 34.79 23.20 -21.27
C LYS A 116 35.35 23.42 -22.67
N ALA A 117 34.68 22.92 -23.71
CA ALA A 117 35.03 23.17 -25.11
C ALA A 117 34.91 24.66 -25.48
N ALA A 118 33.94 25.37 -24.90
CA ALA A 118 33.77 26.82 -25.03
C ALA A 118 34.79 27.65 -24.23
N GLY A 119 35.84 27.02 -23.67
CA GLY A 119 36.97 27.71 -23.02
C GLY A 119 36.71 28.21 -21.60
N LYS A 120 35.53 27.94 -21.02
CA LYS A 120 35.28 28.22 -19.60
C LYS A 120 35.96 27.12 -18.78
N GLY A 121 36.95 27.49 -17.97
CA GLY A 121 37.71 26.55 -17.14
C GLY A 121 36.84 25.68 -16.23
N ASP A 122 37.38 24.53 -15.81
CA ASP A 122 36.70 23.55 -14.94
C ASP A 122 36.48 24.12 -13.53
N THR A 123 35.45 24.94 -13.35
CA THR A 123 35.10 25.47 -12.04
C THR A 123 34.41 24.40 -11.20
N PRO A 124 34.80 24.19 -9.92
CA PRO A 124 34.15 23.21 -9.05
C PRO A 124 32.68 23.58 -8.78
N THR A 125 31.74 22.96 -9.49
CA THR A 125 30.31 23.18 -9.24
C THR A 125 29.89 22.58 -7.90
N LYS A 126 29.20 23.37 -7.07
CA LYS A 126 28.61 22.91 -5.80
C LYS A 126 27.59 21.80 -6.09
N ARG A 127 27.81 20.62 -5.52
CA ARG A 127 26.91 19.47 -5.70
C ARG A 127 25.64 19.69 -4.87
N PRO A 128 24.43 19.47 -5.44
CA PRO A 128 23.21 19.54 -4.65
C PRO A 128 23.23 18.43 -3.58
N PRO A 129 22.67 18.68 -2.38
CA PRO A 129 22.48 17.63 -1.39
C PRO A 129 21.55 16.56 -1.96
N VAL A 130 21.92 15.29 -1.80
CA VAL A 130 21.17 14.15 -2.31
C VAL A 130 21.10 13.06 -1.25
N LEU A 131 20.04 12.27 -1.31
CA LEU A 131 19.92 11.07 -0.48
C LEU A 131 21.01 10.05 -0.83
N ARG A 132 21.66 9.52 0.20
CA ARG A 132 22.61 8.42 0.10
C ARG A 132 21.86 7.11 0.34
N ALA A 133 22.16 6.09 -0.46
CA ALA A 133 21.50 4.78 -0.39
C ALA A 133 22.54 3.66 -0.34
N GLY A 134 22.17 2.52 0.26
CA GLY A 134 23.03 1.35 0.43
C GLY A 134 23.55 1.21 1.85
N VAL A 135 23.48 0.00 2.41
CA VAL A 135 23.83 -0.29 3.81
C VAL A 135 25.24 0.19 4.14
N ASN A 136 26.24 -0.19 3.34
CA ASN A 136 27.64 0.17 3.56
C ASN A 136 27.89 1.69 3.53
N THR A 137 27.20 2.42 2.65
CA THR A 137 27.35 3.88 2.54
C THR A 137 26.71 4.61 3.72
N VAL A 138 25.58 4.08 4.21
CA VAL A 138 24.89 4.64 5.38
C VAL A 138 25.67 4.35 6.66
N THR A 139 26.17 3.12 6.84
CA THR A 139 26.97 2.76 8.03
C THR A 139 28.28 3.55 8.08
N SER A 140 29.02 3.65 6.97
CA SER A 140 30.25 4.45 6.93
C SER A 140 29.99 5.94 7.18
N GLY A 141 28.83 6.45 6.74
CA GLY A 141 28.43 7.84 7.02
C GLY A 141 28.11 8.05 8.49
N GLY A 142 27.35 7.13 9.09
CA GLY A 142 27.01 7.18 10.51
C GLY A 142 28.20 6.92 11.45
N GLU A 143 29.22 6.19 10.99
CA GLU A 143 30.47 5.98 11.74
C GLU A 143 31.38 7.21 11.69
N GLN A 144 31.41 7.93 10.57
CA GLN A 144 32.16 9.18 10.44
C GLN A 144 31.52 10.32 11.26
N GLU A 145 30.20 10.32 11.39
CA GLU A 145 29.46 11.16 12.34
C GLU A 145 29.31 10.45 13.71
N GLY A 146 30.42 10.25 14.43
CA GLY A 146 30.37 9.91 15.86
C GLY A 146 29.55 10.93 16.66
N PRO A 147 28.86 10.51 17.76
CA PRO A 147 27.60 11.11 18.18
C PRO A 147 27.74 12.56 18.65
N ALA A 148 27.16 13.51 17.90
CA ALA A 148 26.80 14.83 18.40
C ALA A 148 25.60 14.71 19.38
N ARG A 149 25.81 14.03 20.50
CA ARG A 149 25.11 14.31 21.76
C ARG A 149 26.07 15.20 22.53
N HIS A 150 25.60 16.35 22.99
CA HIS A 150 26.31 17.16 23.97
C HIS A 150 26.63 16.27 25.18
N VAL A 151 27.87 15.79 25.25
CA VAL A 151 28.49 15.18 26.41
C VAL A 151 29.55 16.18 26.83
N ASP A 152 29.35 16.82 27.97
CA ASP A 152 30.31 17.75 28.55
C ASP A 152 31.69 17.08 28.68
N PRO A 153 32.78 17.77 28.32
CA PRO A 153 34.12 17.20 28.43
C PRO A 153 34.61 17.32 29.88
N ILE A 154 34.23 16.37 30.76
CA ILE A 154 34.83 16.26 32.11
C ILE A 154 35.90 15.17 32.23
N GLU A 155 36.08 14.29 31.24
CA GLU A 155 37.06 13.18 31.36
C GLU A 155 38.27 13.27 30.42
N ARG A 156 38.66 14.49 29.99
CA ARG A 156 39.88 14.71 29.18
C ARG A 156 41.10 15.20 29.98
N TRP A 157 41.15 14.91 31.27
CA TRP A 157 42.30 15.20 32.13
C TRP A 157 42.73 13.97 32.92
N ASN A 158 42.99 12.86 32.22
CA ASN A 158 43.91 11.79 32.65
C ASN A 158 44.11 10.76 31.53
N ARG A 159 44.91 11.12 30.52
CA ARG A 159 45.77 10.21 29.76
C ARG A 159 46.87 11.01 29.07
#